data_AF-A0A376FJJ9-F1
#
_entry.id   AF-A0A376FJJ9-F1
#
_cell.length_a   1.000
_cell.length_b   1.000
_cell.length_c   1.000
_cell.angle_alpha   90.00
_cell.angle_beta   90.00
_cell.angle_gamma   90.00
#
_symmetry.space_group_name_H-M   'P 1'
#
loop_
_entity.id
_entity.type
_entity.pdbx_description
1 polymer ?
#
loop_
_entity_poly.entity_id
_entity_poly.type
_entity_poly.pdbx_seq_one_letter_code
_entity_poly.pdbx_strand_id
1 'polypeptide(L)'
;MKIAKILNNNVVVVQDERGREQVVMGRGLAFQKRVGEALDTALVEKVFALQSDELVRRLGELLSQIPLEVMTTCDRIIGLAAQRLGKLQESLYITLTDHCYFAIERQKNGLAIKNVLLWDIKRLYPKEFELGQEARAIIADA
;
A
#
# COMPACT_ATOMS: atom_id res chain seq x y z
N MET A 1 -7.72 -13.44 -15.12
CA MET A 1 -6.36 -13.04 -14.70
C MET A 1 -5.56 -14.28 -14.33
N LYS A 2 -4.36 -14.46 -14.87
CA LYS A 2 -3.46 -15.58 -14.54
C LYS A 2 -2.33 -15.10 -13.64
N ILE A 3 -1.93 -15.92 -12.67
CA ILE A 3 -0.83 -15.62 -11.76
C ILE A 3 0.50 -15.71 -12.53
N ALA A 4 1.20 -14.59 -12.64
CA ALA A 4 2.56 -14.54 -13.18
C ALA A 4 3.61 -14.78 -12.07
N LYS A 5 3.36 -14.25 -10.86
CA LYS A 5 4.24 -14.43 -9.69
C LYS A 5 3.41 -14.42 -8.40
N ILE A 6 3.79 -15.25 -7.43
CA ILE A 6 3.24 -15.19 -6.06
C ILE A 6 4.26 -14.47 -5.19
N LEU A 7 3.83 -13.40 -4.50
CA LEU A 7 4.71 -12.62 -3.62
C LEU A 7 4.56 -13.05 -2.16
N ASN A 8 3.31 -13.24 -1.72
CA ASN A 8 2.95 -13.92 -0.47
C ASN A 8 1.52 -14.44 -0.57
N ASN A 9 0.95 -14.97 0.52
CA ASN A 9 -0.41 -15.52 0.53
C ASN A 9 -1.52 -14.52 0.14
N ASN A 10 -1.24 -13.22 0.20
CA ASN A 10 -2.21 -12.16 -0.02
C ASN A 10 -1.92 -11.29 -1.24
N VAL A 11 -0.74 -11.44 -1.87
CA VAL A 11 -0.28 -10.56 -2.94
C VAL A 11 0.34 -11.37 -4.07
N VAL A 12 -0.09 -11.07 -5.30
CA VAL A 12 0.37 -11.72 -6.53
C VAL A 12 0.62 -10.69 -7.62
N VAL A 13 1.48 -11.03 -8.57
CA VAL A 13 1.60 -10.32 -9.84
C VAL A 13 0.84 -11.12 -10.89
N VAL A 14 0.00 -10.43 -11.66
CA VAL A 14 -0.75 -10.99 -12.78
C VAL A 14 -0.36 -10.29 -14.06
N GLN A 15 -0.64 -10.93 -15.19
CA GLN A 15 -0.62 -10.26 -16.48
C GLN A 15 -2.05 -9.99 -16.96
N ASP A 16 -2.30 -8.78 -17.44
CA ASP A 16 -3.53 -8.43 -18.14
C ASP A 16 -3.56 -9.03 -19.57
N GLU A 17 -4.67 -8.86 -20.28
CA GLU A 17 -4.84 -9.39 -21.64
C GLU A 17 -3.86 -8.80 -22.66
N ARG A 18 -3.20 -7.68 -22.31
CA ARG A 18 -2.18 -7.00 -23.14
C ARG A 18 -0.76 -7.37 -22.71
N GLY A 19 -0.60 -8.30 -21.76
CA GLY A 19 0.69 -8.74 -21.24
C GLY A 19 1.32 -7.78 -20.23
N ARG A 20 0.60 -6.76 -19.75
CA ARG A 20 1.13 -5.83 -18.74
C ARG A 20 1.00 -6.41 -17.34
N GLU A 21 2.05 -6.25 -16.55
CA GLU A 21 2.05 -6.71 -15.16
C GLU A 21 1.21 -5.81 -14.26
N GLN A 22 0.47 -6.43 -13.34
CA GLN A 22 -0.34 -5.75 -12.33
C GLN A 22 -0.14 -6.44 -10.99
N VAL A 23 -0.09 -5.65 -9.92
CA VAL A 23 -0.06 -6.20 -8.55
C VAL A 23 -1.49 -6.33 -8.05
N VAL A 24 -1.86 -7.52 -7.59
CA VAL A 24 -3.20 -7.80 -7.06
C VAL A 24 -3.05 -8.22 -5.60
N MET A 25 -3.88 -7.63 -4.74
CA MET A 25 -3.95 -7.98 -3.33
C MET A 25 -5.35 -8.39 -2.91
N GLY A 26 -5.40 -9.28 -1.93
CA GLY A 26 -6.61 -9.70 -1.25
C GLY A 26 -6.31 -10.79 -0.23
N ARG A 27 -7.12 -10.86 0.83
CA ARG A 27 -6.87 -11.80 1.92
C ARG A 27 -6.96 -13.26 1.44
N GLY A 28 -5.84 -13.99 1.57
CA GLY A 28 -5.74 -15.40 1.19
C GLY A 28 -5.78 -15.65 -0.33
N LEU A 29 -5.66 -14.61 -1.15
CA LEU A 29 -5.81 -14.67 -2.60
C LEU A 29 -4.88 -15.71 -3.27
N ALA A 30 -3.68 -15.89 -2.73
CA ALA A 30 -2.67 -16.82 -3.25
C ALA A 30 -2.56 -18.11 -2.41
N PHE A 31 -3.40 -18.28 -1.39
CA PHE A 31 -3.33 -19.44 -0.52
C PHE A 31 -3.60 -20.72 -1.31
N GLN A 32 -2.63 -21.65 -1.27
CA GLN A 32 -2.63 -22.91 -2.04
C GLN A 32 -2.67 -22.75 -3.58
N LYS A 33 -2.38 -21.55 -4.11
CA LYS A 33 -2.28 -21.30 -5.55
C LYS A 33 -0.88 -21.56 -6.08
N ARG A 34 -0.77 -21.76 -7.40
CA ARG A 34 0.50 -21.87 -8.13
C ARG A 34 0.58 -20.87 -9.27
N VAL A 35 1.81 -20.54 -9.67
CA VAL A 35 2.07 -19.73 -10.86
C VAL A 35 1.43 -20.41 -12.09
N GLY A 36 0.79 -19.62 -12.94
CA GLY A 36 0.04 -20.06 -14.11
C GLY A 36 -1.44 -20.35 -13.84
N GLU A 37 -1.87 -20.49 -12.58
CA GLU A 37 -3.28 -20.70 -12.24
C GLU A 37 -4.10 -19.42 -12.38
N ALA A 38 -5.41 -19.60 -12.54
CA ALA A 38 -6.36 -18.49 -12.51
C ALA A 38 -6.63 -18.04 -11.06
N LEU A 39 -6.70 -16.73 -10.88
CA LEU A 39 -7.16 -16.13 -9.65
C LEU A 39 -8.68 -16.18 -9.55
N ASP A 40 -9.15 -16.44 -8.33
CA ASP A 40 -10.53 -16.17 -8.00
C ASP A 40 -10.71 -14.66 -7.84
N THR A 41 -11.45 -14.05 -8.77
CA THR A 41 -11.70 -12.61 -8.77
C THR A 41 -12.55 -12.17 -7.57
N ALA A 42 -13.27 -13.08 -6.90
CA ALA A 42 -14.03 -12.75 -5.70
C ALA A 42 -13.14 -12.47 -4.48
N LEU A 43 -11.91 -12.97 -4.48
CA LEU A 43 -10.91 -12.73 -3.44
C LEU A 43 -10.08 -11.46 -3.69
N VAL A 44 -10.27 -10.79 -4.83
CA VAL A 44 -9.51 -9.60 -5.18
C VAL A 44 -10.09 -8.39 -4.47
N GLU A 45 -9.30 -7.77 -3.59
CA GLU A 45 -9.67 -6.56 -2.87
C GLU A 45 -9.17 -5.31 -3.60
N LYS A 46 -7.96 -5.37 -4.18
CA LYS A 46 -7.36 -4.25 -4.90
C LYS A 46 -6.47 -4.72 -6.04
N VAL A 47 -6.52 -4.00 -7.16
CA VAL A 47 -5.65 -4.16 -8.31
C VAL A 47 -4.87 -2.88 -8.53
N PHE A 48 -3.55 -2.97 -8.57
CA PHE A 48 -2.64 -1.89 -8.91
C PHE A 48 -2.14 -2.10 -10.35
N ALA A 49 -2.72 -1.32 -11.26
CA ALA A 49 -2.28 -1.21 -12.64
C ALA A 49 -1.47 0.08 -12.79
N LEU A 50 -0.19 0.02 -12.43
CA LEU A 50 0.72 1.16 -12.52
C LEU A 50 1.16 1.35 -13.98
N GLN A 51 1.43 2.59 -14.37
CA GLN A 51 1.85 2.88 -15.75
C GLN A 51 3.29 2.43 -16.08
N SER A 52 4.05 1.99 -15.07
CA SER A 52 5.47 1.64 -15.20
C SER A 52 5.75 0.28 -14.58
N ASP A 53 6.34 -0.62 -15.38
CA ASP A 53 6.77 -1.95 -14.92
C ASP A 53 7.76 -1.89 -13.75
N GLU A 54 8.61 -0.86 -13.69
CA GLU A 54 9.53 -0.65 -12.57
C GLU A 54 8.78 -0.31 -11.26
N LEU A 55 7.71 0.47 -11.33
CA LEU A 55 6.89 0.75 -10.15
C LEU A 55 6.10 -0.49 -9.71
N VAL A 56 5.61 -1.30 -10.66
CA VAL A 56 4.98 -2.60 -10.38
C VAL A 56 5.94 -3.51 -9.63
N ARG A 57 7.19 -3.63 -10.13
CA ARG A 57 8.22 -4.46 -9.50
C ARG A 57 8.55 -3.99 -8.08
N ARG A 58 8.81 -2.69 -7.89
CA ARG A 58 9.10 -2.11 -6.57
C ARG A 58 7.96 -2.29 -5.59
N LEU A 59 6.72 -2.06 -6.03
CA LEU A 59 5.55 -2.28 -5.20
C LEU A 59 5.47 -3.77 -4.81
N GLY A 60 5.65 -4.69 -5.76
CA GLY A 60 5.65 -6.12 -5.47
C GLY A 60 6.71 -6.54 -4.45
N GLU A 61 7.93 -6.04 -4.57
CA GLU A 61 9.02 -6.27 -3.61
C GLU A 61 8.67 -5.76 -2.21
N LEU A 62 8.14 -4.55 -2.12
CA LEU A 62 7.72 -3.93 -0.86
C LEU A 62 6.56 -4.69 -0.20
N LEU A 63 5.51 -5.01 -0.96
CA LEU A 63 4.33 -5.73 -0.43
C LEU A 63 4.65 -7.18 -0.05
N SER A 64 5.75 -7.76 -0.54
CA SER A 64 6.20 -9.09 -0.10
C SER A 64 6.68 -9.12 1.35
N GLN A 65 7.14 -7.97 1.88
CA GLN A 65 7.75 -7.86 3.22
C GLN A 65 6.82 -7.21 4.26
N ILE A 66 5.71 -6.61 3.82
CA ILE A 66 4.82 -5.84 4.67
C ILE A 66 3.54 -6.64 4.99
N PRO A 67 3.07 -6.67 6.24
CA PRO A 67 1.81 -7.32 6.61
C PRO A 67 0.59 -6.74 5.89
N LEU A 68 -0.41 -7.58 5.60
CA LEU A 68 -1.64 -7.18 4.91
C LEU A 68 -2.42 -6.10 5.67
N GLU A 69 -2.43 -6.15 7.01
CA GLU A 69 -3.09 -5.13 7.83
C GLU A 69 -2.50 -3.74 7.57
N VAL A 70 -1.18 -3.63 7.44
CA VAL A 70 -0.51 -2.36 7.15
C VAL A 70 -0.85 -1.89 5.73
N MET A 71 -0.82 -2.80 4.74
CA MET A 71 -1.16 -2.48 3.36
C MET A 71 -2.60 -1.96 3.22
N THR A 72 -3.57 -2.64 3.83
CA THR A 72 -4.99 -2.25 3.80
C THR A 72 -5.24 -0.95 4.57
N THR A 73 -4.53 -0.72 5.67
CA THR A 73 -4.55 0.55 6.42
C THR A 73 -4.05 1.70 5.56
N CYS A 74 -2.93 1.52 4.85
CA CYS A 74 -2.41 2.54 3.93
C CYS A 74 -3.33 2.78 2.74
N ASP A 75 -3.96 1.74 2.17
CA ASP A 75 -4.96 1.90 1.10
C ASP A 75 -6.13 2.80 1.54
N ARG A 76 -6.64 2.60 2.76
CA ARG A 76 -7.68 3.45 3.36
C ARG A 76 -7.22 4.91 3.51
N ILE A 77 -6.00 5.13 4.01
CA ILE A 77 -5.44 6.48 4.17
C ILE A 77 -5.29 7.17 2.81
N ILE A 78 -4.77 6.48 1.80
CA ILE A 78 -4.58 7.03 0.46
C ILE A 78 -5.94 7.31 -0.20
N GLY A 79 -6.93 6.44 0.01
CA GLY A 79 -8.30 6.68 -0.43
C GLY A 79 -8.89 7.96 0.16
N LEU A 80 -8.74 8.17 1.47
CA LEU A 80 -9.17 9.40 2.15
C LEU A 80 -8.43 10.63 1.60
N ALA A 81 -7.12 10.51 1.37
CA ALA A 81 -6.31 11.58 0.79
C ALA A 81 -6.75 11.93 -0.63
N ALA A 82 -7.06 10.93 -1.46
CA ALA A 82 -7.52 11.17 -2.82
C ALA A 82 -8.88 11.88 -2.85
N GLN A 83 -9.79 11.54 -1.92
CA GLN A 83 -11.08 12.22 -1.79
C GLN A 83 -10.92 13.69 -1.39
N ARG A 84 -9.96 14.02 -0.52
CA ARG A 84 -9.80 15.37 0.04
C ARG A 84 -8.86 16.28 -0.76
N LEU A 85 -7.80 15.70 -1.34
CA LEU A 85 -6.72 16.42 -2.03
C LEU A 85 -6.77 16.26 -3.56
N GLY A 86 -7.63 15.38 -4.07
CA GLY A 86 -7.77 15.11 -5.50
C GLY A 86 -6.79 14.06 -6.01
N LYS A 87 -6.38 14.18 -7.27
CA LYS A 87 -5.51 13.18 -7.92
C LYS A 87 -4.14 13.12 -7.25
N LEU A 88 -3.80 11.94 -6.72
CA LEU A 88 -2.49 11.66 -6.13
C LEU A 88 -1.58 10.94 -7.13
N GLN A 89 -0.26 11.03 -6.89
CA GLN A 89 0.71 10.26 -7.67
C GLN A 89 0.65 8.78 -7.27
N GLU A 90 0.76 7.89 -8.27
CA GLU A 90 0.72 6.45 -8.05
C GLU A 90 1.85 5.94 -7.13
N SER A 91 3.00 6.61 -7.18
CA SER A 91 4.17 6.33 -6.32
C SER A 91 3.88 6.49 -4.82
N LEU A 92 2.82 7.21 -4.44
CA LEU A 92 2.43 7.41 -3.05
C LEU A 92 2.10 6.09 -2.34
N TYR A 93 1.55 5.11 -3.06
CA TYR A 93 1.29 3.78 -2.50
C TYR A 93 2.58 3.11 -2.02
N ILE A 94 3.68 3.28 -2.75
CA ILE A 94 4.97 2.73 -2.37
C ILE A 94 5.51 3.51 -1.18
N THR A 95 5.61 4.84 -1.30
CA THR A 95 6.29 5.67 -0.30
C THR A 95 5.55 5.74 1.03
N LEU A 96 4.22 5.82 1.01
CA LEU A 96 3.44 5.89 2.25
C LEU A 96 3.38 4.52 2.94
N THR A 97 3.22 3.42 2.19
CA THR A 97 3.18 2.08 2.79
C THR A 97 4.51 1.74 3.46
N ASP A 98 5.64 2.04 2.80
CA ASP A 98 6.98 1.91 3.39
C ASP A 98 7.10 2.74 4.67
N HIS A 99 6.72 4.02 4.60
CA HIS A 99 6.83 4.95 5.72
C HIS A 99 5.98 4.52 6.92
N CYS A 100 4.73 4.12 6.70
CA CYS A 100 3.82 3.65 7.74
C CYS A 100 4.33 2.36 8.38
N TYR A 101 4.77 1.40 7.57
CA TYR A 101 5.36 0.16 8.09
C TYR A 101 6.56 0.46 9.00
N PHE A 102 7.51 1.26 8.54
CA PHE A 102 8.67 1.64 9.35
C PHE A 102 8.31 2.50 10.57
N ALA A 103 7.27 3.35 10.50
CA ALA A 103 6.80 4.11 11.66
C ALA A 103 6.21 3.18 12.73
N ILE A 104 5.41 2.19 12.32
CA ILE A 104 4.81 1.18 13.20
C ILE A 104 5.91 0.33 13.84
N GLU A 105 6.84 -0.20 13.06
CA GLU A 105 7.94 -1.04 13.56
C GLU A 105 8.85 -0.27 14.52
N ARG A 106 9.19 0.99 14.23
CA ARG A 106 9.96 1.83 15.17
C ARG A 106 9.21 2.06 16.47
N GLN A 107 7.91 2.32 16.42
CA GLN A 107 7.10 2.52 17.61
C GLN A 107 7.03 1.26 18.47
N LYS A 108 6.85 0.07 17.87
CA LYS A 108 6.90 -1.22 18.56
C LYS A 108 8.24 -1.45 19.27
N ASN A 109 9.33 -0.98 18.67
CA ASN A 109 10.68 -1.04 19.24
C ASN A 109 10.98 0.10 20.24
N GLY A 110 10.01 0.95 20.58
CA GLY A 110 10.18 2.04 21.54
C GLY A 110 11.06 3.20 21.04
N LEU A 111 11.29 3.30 19.72
CA LEU A 111 12.14 4.33 19.11
C LEU A 111 11.35 5.60 18.82
N ALA A 112 11.24 6.47 19.82
CA ALA A 112 10.57 7.76 19.69
C ALA A 112 11.38 8.76 18.84
N ILE A 113 10.69 9.50 17.96
CA ILE A 113 11.30 10.50 17.07
C ILE A 113 10.65 11.86 17.30
N LYS A 114 11.46 12.92 17.30
CA LYS A 114 10.99 14.30 17.32
C LYS A 114 10.96 14.87 15.91
N ASN A 115 9.82 15.44 15.51
CA ASN A 115 9.70 16.17 14.25
C ASN A 115 10.03 17.65 14.48
N VAL A 116 11.23 18.07 14.08
CA VAL A 116 11.72 19.45 14.24
C VAL A 116 10.98 20.46 13.36
N LEU A 117 10.31 20.00 12.30
CA LEU A 117 9.57 20.83 11.34
C LEU A 117 8.06 20.84 11.62
N LEU A 118 7.61 20.30 12.75
CA LEU A 118 6.18 20.14 13.03
C LEU A 118 5.39 21.45 12.93
N TRP A 119 5.97 22.55 13.41
CA TRP A 119 5.34 23.87 13.36
C TRP A 119 5.19 24.38 11.92
N ASP A 120 6.24 24.27 11.12
CA ASP A 120 6.22 24.69 9.73
C ASP A 120 5.25 23.85 8.90
N ILE A 121 5.23 22.53 9.10
CA ILE A 121 4.30 21.62 8.41
C ILE A 121 2.85 21.98 8.71
N LYS A 122 2.50 22.20 9.99
CA LYS A 122 1.14 22.61 10.39
C LYS A 122 0.70 23.91 9.73
N ARG A 123 1.62 24.87 9.62
CA ARG A 123 1.33 26.20 9.08
C ARG A 123 1.26 26.21 7.55
N LEU A 124 2.17 25.51 6.88
CA LEU A 124 2.29 25.51 5.42
C LEU A 124 1.33 24.53 4.75
N TYR A 125 1.03 23.41 5.41
CA TYR A 125 0.22 22.32 4.87
C TYR A 125 -0.91 21.92 5.83
N PRO A 126 -1.83 22.85 6.18
CA PRO A 126 -2.84 22.60 7.22
C PRO A 126 -3.80 21.46 6.87
N LYS A 127 -4.17 21.31 5.58
CA LYS A 127 -5.09 20.25 5.11
C LYS A 127 -4.43 18.88 5.16
N GLU A 128 -3.18 18.80 4.70
CA GLU A 128 -2.38 17.57 4.72
C GLU A 128 -2.01 17.19 6.16
N PHE A 129 -1.76 18.17 7.02
CA PHE A 129 -1.50 17.95 8.44
C PHE A 129 -2.72 17.35 9.15
N GLU A 130 -3.91 17.90 8.93
CA GLU A 130 -5.17 17.34 9.44
C GLU A 130 -5.38 15.90 8.97
N LEU A 131 -5.16 15.64 7.68
CA LEU A 131 -5.24 14.29 7.14
C LEU A 131 -4.19 13.34 7.76
N GLY A 132 -2.98 13.83 8.04
CA GLY A 132 -1.95 13.07 8.73
C GLY A 132 -2.34 12.70 10.17
N GLN A 133 -3.11 13.56 10.84
CA GLN A 133 -3.65 13.28 12.18
C GLN A 133 -4.74 12.20 12.14
N GLU A 134 -5.64 12.25 11.15
CA GLU A 134 -6.63 11.19 10.90
C GLU A 134 -5.95 9.87 10.53
N ALA A 135 -4.94 9.92 9.66
CA ALA A 135 -4.14 8.74 9.30
C ALA A 135 -3.49 8.10 10.53
N ARG A 136 -2.98 8.91 11.47
CA ARG A 136 -2.44 8.41 12.73
C ARG A 136 -3.49 7.71 13.59
N ALA A 137 -4.73 8.21 13.63
CA ALA A 137 -5.83 7.56 14.34
C ALA A 137 -6.19 6.22 13.67
N ILE A 138 -6.30 6.19 12.33
CA ILE A 138 -6.56 4.97 11.56
C ILE A 138 -5.49 3.90 11.82
N ILE A 139 -4.21 4.31 11.91
CA ILE A 139 -3.10 3.39 12.23
C ILE A 139 -3.18 2.87 13.66
N ALA A 140 -3.67 3.68 14.62
CA ALA A 140 -3.77 3.27 16.02
C ALA A 140 -4.93 2.29 16.28
N ASP A 141 -5.96 2.31 15.43
CA ASP A 141 -7.15 1.45 15.52
C ASP A 141 -7.00 0.12 14.75
N ALA A 142 -5.91 -0.05 13.98
CA ALA A 142 -5.63 -1.21 13.13
C ALA A 142 -4.84 -2.29 13.88
#